data_AF-A0A6P5XVF2-F1
#
_entry.id   AF-A0A6P5XVF2-F1
#
_cell.length_a   1.000
_cell.length_b   1.000
_cell.length_c   1.000
_cell.angle_alpha   90.00
_cell.angle_beta   90.00
_cell.angle_gamma   90.00
#
_symmetry.space_group_name_H-M   'P 1'
#
loop_
_entity.id
_entity.type
_entity.pdbx_description
1 polymer ?
#
loop_
_entity_poly.entity_id
_entity_poly.type
_entity_poly.pdbx_seq_one_letter_code
_entity_poly.pdbx_strand_id
1 'polypeptide(L)' 'MGAGLAMSPGDIAFKSNFATSDEKTGIITSRKADRHFEKDGPILCAALDRMKLHSFLECEVKSMQQNTNVELLLKDQD' A
#
# COMPACT_ATOMS: atom_id res chain seq x y z
N MET A 1 8.07 -6.45 9.59
CA MET A 1 8.66 -5.76 8.42
C MET A 1 9.30 -4.45 8.84
N GLY A 2 9.92 -3.71 7.90
CA GLY A 2 10.68 -2.51 8.18
C GLY A 2 9.83 -1.35 8.69
N ALA A 3 8.55 -1.26 8.29
CA ALA A 3 7.63 -0.23 8.78
C ALA A 3 6.96 -0.58 10.12
N GLY A 4 7.08 -1.81 10.62
CA GLY A 4 6.44 -2.26 11.86
C GLY A 4 5.18 -3.12 11.69
N LEU A 5 4.80 -3.49 10.46
CA LEU A 5 3.74 -4.47 10.21
C LEU A 5 4.17 -5.88 10.68
N ALA A 6 3.31 -6.51 11.48
CA ALA A 6 3.46 -7.88 11.97
C ALA A 6 3.05 -8.90 10.90
N MET A 7 3.95 -9.83 10.60
CA MET A 7 3.73 -10.90 9.63
C MET A 7 3.59 -12.25 10.33
N SER A 8 2.65 -13.04 9.85
CA SER A 8 2.44 -14.45 10.15
C SER A 8 2.89 -15.32 8.96
N PRO A 9 3.22 -16.60 9.18
CA PRO A 9 3.41 -17.54 8.07
C PRO A 9 2.17 -17.59 7.18
N GLY A 10 2.36 -17.56 5.86
CA GLY A 10 1.27 -17.48 4.88
C GLY A 10 0.98 -16.06 4.38
N ASP A 11 1.37 -15.03 5.13
CA ASP A 11 1.21 -13.65 4.68
C ASP A 11 2.13 -13.30 3.51
N ILE A 12 1.64 -12.42 2.63
CA ILE A 12 2.43 -11.89 1.51
C ILE A 12 2.64 -10.38 1.66
N ALA A 13 3.90 -9.98 1.74
CA ALA A 13 4.31 -8.59 1.89
C ALA A 13 4.84 -7.99 0.59
N PHE A 14 4.51 -6.72 0.35
CA PHE A 14 5.03 -5.94 -0.76
C PHE A 14 5.63 -4.62 -0.25
N LYS A 15 6.83 -4.30 -0.73
CA LYS A 15 7.39 -2.95 -0.60
C LYS A 15 6.88 -2.12 -1.77
N SER A 16 6.15 -1.06 -1.45
CA SER A 16 5.38 -0.28 -2.42
C SER A 16 5.69 1.21 -2.32
N ASN A 17 5.26 1.96 -3.33
CA ASN A 17 5.22 3.41 -3.34
C ASN A 17 3.92 3.87 -3.97
N PHE A 18 3.46 5.07 -3.63
CA PHE A 18 2.46 5.77 -4.43
C PHE A 18 3.12 6.47 -5.61
N ALA A 19 2.42 6.49 -6.74
CA ALA A 19 2.86 7.10 -7.98
C ALA A 19 1.76 7.99 -8.54
N THR A 20 2.15 9.00 -9.32
CA THR A 20 1.23 9.86 -10.06
C THR A 20 1.13 9.33 -11.48
N SER A 21 -0.10 9.04 -11.92
CA SER A 21 -0.41 8.61 -13.29
C SER A 21 -1.17 9.70 -14.01
N ASP A 22 -0.87 9.91 -15.30
CA ASP A 22 -1.77 10.65 -16.18
C ASP A 22 -3.00 9.79 -16.49
N GLU A 23 -4.19 10.27 -16.17
CA GLU A 23 -5.43 9.48 -16.27
C GLU A 23 -5.82 9.15 -17.70
N LYS A 24 -5.45 9.99 -18.68
CA LYS A 24 -5.84 9.81 -20.08
C LYS A 24 -5.00 8.76 -20.77
N THR A 25 -3.71 8.72 -20.45
CA THR A 25 -2.72 7.84 -21.10
C THR A 25 -2.34 6.63 -20.27
N GLY A 26 -2.60 6.66 -18.96
CA GLY A 26 -2.16 5.62 -18.01
C GLY A 26 -0.64 5.63 -17.75
N ILE A 27 0.08 6.63 -18.26
CA ILE A 27 1.53 6.72 -18.09
C ILE A 27 1.84 7.29 -16.71
N ILE A 28 2.75 6.62 -16.00
CA ILE A 28 3.29 7.11 -14.72
C ILE A 28 4.20 8.32 -14.98
N THR A 29 3.76 9.50 -14.57
CA THR A 29 4.51 10.76 -14.69
C THR A 29 5.46 10.96 -13.51
N SER A 30 5.16 10.39 -12.34
CA SER A 30 6.06 10.34 -11.20
C SER A 30 5.97 9.01 -10.47
N ARG A 31 7.11 8.31 -10.32
CA ARG A 31 7.20 7.04 -9.58
C ARG A 31 7.15 7.18 -8.06
N LYS A 32 7.28 8.41 -7.54
CA LYS A 32 7.07 8.74 -6.13
C LYS A 32 6.16 9.96 -6.07
N ALA A 33 4.96 9.76 -5.55
CA ALA A 33 3.93 10.80 -5.49
C ALA A 33 4.42 12.05 -4.72
N ASP A 34 5.16 11.85 -3.62
CA ASP A 34 5.85 12.94 -2.92
C ASP A 34 7.17 12.46 -2.31
N ARG A 35 8.15 13.37 -2.20
CA ARG A 35 9.36 13.18 -1.38
C ARG A 35 9.10 13.50 0.10
N HIS A 36 8.07 14.29 0.40
CA HIS A 36 7.61 14.66 1.75
C HIS A 36 6.18 14.16 1.96
N PHE A 37 6.01 12.85 1.86
CA PHE A 37 4.72 12.12 1.87
C PHE A 37 4.02 12.12 3.25
N GLU A 38 4.27 13.12 4.09
CA GLU A 38 3.83 13.22 5.48
C GLU A 38 2.34 13.61 5.59
N LYS A 39 1.83 14.38 4.63
CA LYS A 39 0.41 14.80 4.59
C LYS A 39 -0.49 13.78 3.91
N ASP A 40 -0.21 13.49 2.65
CA ASP A 40 -1.12 12.67 1.82
C ASP A 40 -0.96 11.18 2.09
N GLY A 41 0.25 10.76 2.50
CA GLY A 41 0.56 9.36 2.68
C GLY A 41 -0.33 8.64 3.70
N PRO A 42 -0.55 9.19 4.91
CA PRO A 42 -1.47 8.59 5.86
C PRO A 42 -2.91 8.46 5.33
N ILE A 43 -3.38 9.46 4.58
CA ILE A 43 -4.72 9.48 3.99
C ILE A 43 -4.86 8.37 2.94
N LEU A 44 -3.88 8.28 2.04
CA LEU A 44 -3.86 7.28 0.97
C LEU A 44 -3.66 5.86 1.52
N CYS A 45 -2.83 5.67 2.55
CA CYS A 45 -2.71 4.38 3.23
C CYS A 45 -4.02 3.98 3.88
N ALA A 46 -4.67 4.89 4.63
CA ALA A 46 -5.95 4.61 5.27
C ALA A 46 -7.04 4.22 4.26
N ALA A 47 -7.03 4.80 3.06
CA ALA A 47 -7.96 4.43 1.98
C ALA A 47 -7.73 3.00 1.42
N LEU A 48 -6.49 2.50 1.51
CA LEU A 48 -6.14 1.13 1.12
C LEU A 48 -6.31 0.11 2.26
N ASP A 49 -6.31 0.55 3.52
CA ASP A 49 -6.41 -0.36 4.65
C ASP A 49 -7.75 -1.10 4.64
N ARG A 50 -7.69 -2.42 4.84
CA ARG A 50 -8.82 -3.36 4.76
C ARG A 50 -9.51 -3.43 3.40
N MET A 51 -8.86 -2.94 2.34
CA MET A 51 -9.36 -3.12 0.99
C MET A 51 -9.40 -4.62 0.65
N LYS A 52 -10.56 -5.09 0.18
CA LYS A 52 -10.71 -6.44 -0.37
C LYS A 52 -10.33 -6.45 -1.83
N LEU A 53 -9.53 -7.43 -2.24
CA LEU A 53 -9.16 -7.60 -3.63
C LEU A 53 -10.25 -8.39 -4.36
N HIS A 54 -10.69 -7.91 -5.51
CA HIS A 54 -11.79 -8.51 -6.27
C HIS A 54 -11.54 -9.99 -6.63
N SER A 55 -10.28 -10.37 -6.87
CA SER A 55 -9.88 -11.74 -7.18
C SER A 55 -9.49 -12.58 -5.95
N PHE A 56 -9.41 -11.97 -4.77
CA PHE A 56 -9.00 -12.60 -3.50
C PHE A 56 -9.87 -12.04 -2.37
N LEU A 57 -11.14 -12.43 -2.32
CA LEU A 57 -12.15 -11.88 -1.40
C LEU A 57 -11.89 -12.21 0.07
N GLU A 58 -11.13 -13.28 0.30
CA GLU A 58 -10.70 -13.82 1.60
C GLU A 58 -9.48 -13.07 2.14
N CYS A 59 -8.79 -12.31 1.28
CA CYS A 59 -7.64 -11.54 1.67
C CYS A 59 -8.01 -10.08 1.91
N GLU A 60 -7.42 -9.48 2.94
CA GLU A 60 -7.46 -8.04 3.16
C GLU A 60 -6.07 -7.41 2.99
N VAL A 61 -6.04 -6.21 2.42
CA VAL A 61 -4.83 -5.39 2.39
C VAL A 61 -4.68 -4.70 3.74
N LYS A 62 -3.54 -4.86 4.40
CA LYS A 62 -3.07 -3.90 5.40
C LYS A 62 -2.05 -2.99 4.77
N SER A 63 -2.16 -1.70 5.03
CA SER A 63 -1.21 -0.72 4.57
C SER A 63 -0.55 -0.04 5.77
N MET A 64 0.74 0.24 5.66
CA MET A 64 1.44 1.05 6.67
C MET A 64 2.49 1.91 5.98
N GLN A 65 2.61 3.13 6.49
CA GLN A 65 3.66 4.04 6.07
C GLN A 65 4.63 4.29 7.22
N GLN A 66 5.91 4.32 6.88
CA GLN A 66 6.94 4.89 7.73
C GLN A 66 7.86 5.78 6.89
N ASN A 67 7.88 7.08 7.21
CA ASN A 67 8.51 8.12 6.40
C ASN A 67 7.98 8.09 4.96
N THR A 68 8.81 7.79 3.95
CA THR A 68 8.38 7.65 2.55
C THR A 68 8.19 6.20 2.11
N ASN A 69 8.37 5.22 3.00
CA ASN A 69 8.20 3.81 2.65
C ASN A 69 6.76 3.40 2.93
N VAL A 70 6.15 2.71 1.97
CA VAL A 70 4.84 2.09 2.13
C VAL A 70 5.00 0.58 2.05
N GLU A 71 4.47 -0.12 3.04
CA GLU A 71 4.39 -1.57 3.06
C GLU A 71 2.93 -1.98 2.95
N LEU A 72 2.67 -2.94 2.06
CA LEU A 72 1.37 -3.59 1.94
C LEU A 72 1.51 -5.03 2.38
N LEU A 73 0.53 -5.53 3.12
CA LEU A 73 0.46 -6.90 3.57
C LEU A 73 -0.89 -7.48 3.18
N LEU A 74 -0.86 -8.58 2.43
CA LEU A 74 -2.05 -9.39 2.21
C LEU A 74 -2.14 -10.38 3.37
N LYS A 75 -3.21 -10.23 4.14
CA LYS A 75 -3.59 -11.14 5.24
C LYS A 75 -4.71 -12.03 4.74
N ASP A 76 -4.54 -13.34 4.90
CA ASP A 76 -5.66 -14.27 4.79
C ASP A 76 -6.57 -14.11 6.01
N GLN A 77 -7.89 -14.17 5.82
CA GLN A 77 -8.85 -14.14 6.91
C GLN A 77 -9.15 -15.58 7.39
N ASP A 78 -8.24 -16.14 8.20
CA ASP A 78 -8.53 -17.31 9.04
C ASP A 78 -9.48 -16.95 10.20
#